data_AF-A0A3B9SJH7-F1
#
_entry.id   AF-A0A3B9SJH7-F1
#
_cell.length_a   1.000
_cell.length_b   1.000
_cell.length_c   1.000
_cell.angle_alpha   90.00
_cell.angle_beta   90.00
_cell.angle_gamma   90.00
#
_symmetry.space_group_name_H-M   'P 1'
#
loop_
_entity.id
_entity.type
_entity.pdbx_description
1 polymer ?
#
loop_
_entity_poly.entity_id
_entity_poly.type
_entity_poly.pdbx_seq_one_letter_code
_entity_poly.pdbx_strand_id
1 'polypeptide(L)'
;MKNKIIMPIVLFMLSTGCSAAGNYTPGTYTGECAENEDGDYAVVELTIGEGNKITAVDFKSYEKGGKLKDADYGKQDGKIANQDYYNKAQAAMEAAEGYRQKFLETGDLGAVEAVSGATLSYDQFTECVDIALSKAEAK
;
A
#
# COMPACT_ATOMS: atom_id res chain seq x y z
N MET A 1 -32.00 31.04 -11.72
CA MET A 1 -32.62 30.05 -10.81
C MET A 1 -31.64 28.89 -10.74
N LYS A 2 -30.72 28.90 -9.76
CA LYS A 2 -30.82 28.16 -8.48
C LYS A 2 -31.00 26.66 -8.73
N ASN A 3 -29.95 25.88 -8.49
CA ASN A 3 -29.99 24.73 -7.58
C ASN A 3 -28.57 24.36 -7.18
N LYS A 4 -28.15 24.91 -6.04
CA LYS A 4 -27.00 24.45 -5.25
C LYS A 4 -27.45 23.15 -4.57
N ILE A 5 -26.89 22.02 -4.98
CA ILE A 5 -27.05 20.76 -4.23
C ILE A 5 -26.06 20.83 -3.08
N ILE A 6 -26.60 21.15 -1.91
CA ILE A 6 -25.91 21.11 -0.62
C ILE A 6 -25.91 19.64 -0.20
N MET A 7 -24.76 18.99 -0.31
CA MET A 7 -24.55 17.63 0.18
C MET A 7 -24.33 17.71 1.70
N PRO A 8 -25.10 16.99 2.52
CA PRO A 8 -24.98 17.10 3.97
C PRO A 8 -23.63 16.53 4.41
N ILE A 9 -22.86 17.36 5.10
CA ILE A 9 -21.73 16.93 5.93
C ILE A 9 -22.33 16.03 7.01
N VAL A 10 -22.26 14.72 6.77
CA VAL A 10 -22.44 13.72 7.82
C VAL A 10 -21.17 13.78 8.66
N LEU A 11 -21.29 14.44 9.81
CA LEU A 11 -20.32 14.39 10.89
C LEU A 11 -20.33 12.95 11.45
N PHE A 12 -19.57 12.07 10.80
CA PHE A 12 -19.26 10.76 11.35
C PHE A 12 -18.24 11.00 12.46
N MET A 13 -18.70 11.04 13.71
CA MET A 13 -17.85 10.78 14.87
C MET A 13 -17.28 9.37 14.70
N LEU A 14 -16.10 9.25 14.08
CA LEU A 14 -15.29 8.06 14.24
C LEU A 14 -14.67 8.14 15.64
N SER A 15 -15.27 7.33 16.50
CA SER A 15 -14.62 6.59 17.57
C SER A 15 -13.09 6.65 17.52
N THR A 16 -12.50 6.90 18.69
CA THR A 16 -11.11 6.62 19.03
C THR A 16 -10.78 5.17 18.67
N GLY A 17 -10.41 4.96 17.41
CA GLY A 17 -9.70 3.78 16.95
C GLY A 17 -8.29 3.91 17.46
N CYS A 18 -8.05 3.41 18.67
CA CYS A 18 -6.72 3.05 19.09
C CYS A 18 -6.35 1.81 18.27
N SER A 19 -5.84 2.02 17.06
CA SER A 19 -5.30 0.97 16.22
C SER A 19 -3.82 0.82 16.55
N ALA A 20 -3.42 -0.40 16.88
CA ALA A 20 -2.06 -0.91 17.05
C ALA A 20 -1.05 0.00 17.80
N ALA A 21 -0.79 -0.39 19.06
CA ALA A 21 0.10 0.26 20.00
C ALA A 21 1.60 0.20 19.62
N GLY A 22 2.03 1.02 18.65
CA GLY A 22 3.41 1.52 18.55
C GLY A 22 3.44 3.00 18.91
N ASN A 23 4.37 3.47 19.73
CA ASN A 23 4.56 4.93 19.87
C ASN A 23 5.38 5.39 18.66
N TYR A 24 4.72 5.92 17.63
CA TYR A 24 5.40 6.41 16.44
C TYR A 24 5.60 7.93 16.51
N THR A 25 6.76 8.37 16.03
CA THR A 25 6.99 9.79 15.78
C THR A 25 6.24 10.19 14.50
N PRO A 26 5.45 11.28 14.49
CA PRO A 26 4.82 11.77 13.26
C PRO A 26 5.87 12.16 12.22
N GLY A 27 5.63 11.79 10.96
CA GLY A 27 6.57 12.03 9.87
C GLY A 27 6.31 11.13 8.66
N THR A 28 7.18 11.26 7.67
CA THR A 28 7.18 10.41 6.47
C THR A 28 8.39 9.49 6.50
N TYR A 29 8.16 8.20 6.31
CA TYR A 29 9.15 7.14 6.45
C TYR A 29 9.14 6.24 5.23
N THR A 30 10.33 5.97 4.69
CA THR A 30 10.49 5.08 3.55
C THR A 30 10.92 3.69 4.03
N GLY A 31 10.16 2.67 3.64
CA GLY A 31 10.55 1.26 3.78
C GLY A 31 10.91 0.69 2.42
N GLU A 32 12.06 0.02 2.34
CA GLU A 32 12.53 -0.67 1.13
C GLU A 32 12.73 -2.13 1.52
N CYS A 33 11.95 -3.02 0.93
CA CYS A 33 11.95 -4.44 1.22
C CYS A 33 12.86 -5.18 0.23
N ALA A 34 13.32 -6.36 0.64
CA ALA A 34 14.32 -7.10 -0.11
C ALA A 34 13.89 -7.46 -1.54
N GLU A 35 14.87 -7.60 -2.42
CA GLU A 35 14.67 -8.21 -3.73
C GLU A 35 14.20 -9.67 -3.57
N ASN A 36 13.23 -10.08 -4.39
CA ASN A 36 12.84 -11.48 -4.50
C ASN A 36 13.82 -12.27 -5.39
N GLU A 37 13.52 -13.56 -5.63
CA GLU A 37 14.37 -14.43 -6.47
C GLU A 37 14.52 -13.95 -7.92
N ASP A 38 13.54 -13.21 -8.44
CA ASP A 38 13.55 -12.63 -9.79
C ASP A 38 14.28 -11.28 -9.85
N GLY A 39 14.67 -10.71 -8.71
CA GLY A 39 15.28 -9.38 -8.59
C GLY A 39 14.26 -8.23 -8.57
N ASP A 40 12.98 -8.54 -8.36
CA ASP A 40 11.94 -7.54 -8.17
C ASP A 40 11.96 -7.06 -6.72
N TYR A 41 11.73 -5.77 -6.51
CA TYR A 41 11.71 -5.15 -5.19
C TYR A 41 10.53 -4.20 -5.04
N ALA A 42 10.28 -3.73 -3.82
CA ALA A 42 9.26 -2.72 -3.57
C ALA A 42 9.73 -1.67 -2.56
N VAL A 43 9.04 -0.54 -2.57
CA VAL A 43 9.26 0.60 -1.69
C VAL A 43 7.91 1.11 -1.23
N VAL A 44 7.79 1.43 0.06
CA VAL A 44 6.66 2.16 0.62
C VAL A 44 7.11 3.51 1.16
N GLU A 45 6.32 4.55 0.89
CA GLU A 45 6.37 5.82 1.59
C GLU A 45 5.15 5.92 2.51
N LEU A 46 5.41 5.91 3.81
CA LEU A 46 4.39 5.90 4.87
C LEU A 46 4.38 7.25 5.58
N THR A 47 3.23 7.92 5.63
CA THR A 47 3.06 9.14 6.44
C THR A 47 2.21 8.88 7.67
N ILE A 48 2.81 9.11 8.83
CA ILE A 48 2.21 8.94 10.15
C ILE A 48 1.93 10.34 10.73
N GLY A 49 0.68 10.60 11.10
CA GLY A 49 0.25 11.82 11.77
C GLY A 49 0.23 11.66 13.29
N GLU A 50 -0.31 12.67 13.97
CA GLU A 50 -0.51 12.62 15.43
C GLU A 50 -1.38 11.44 15.86
N GLY A 51 -1.11 10.94 17.07
CA GLY A 51 -1.87 9.81 17.62
C GLY A 51 -1.72 8.52 16.82
N ASN A 52 -0.56 8.31 16.19
CA ASN A 52 -0.23 7.14 15.35
C ASN A 52 -1.12 6.96 14.12
N LYS A 53 -1.84 8.01 13.70
CA LYS A 53 -2.76 7.90 12.57
C LYS A 53 -1.99 7.75 11.27
N ILE A 54 -2.24 6.66 10.53
CA ILE A 54 -1.75 6.54 9.15
C ILE A 54 -2.54 7.51 8.26
N THR A 55 -1.83 8.37 7.52
CA THR A 55 -2.44 9.44 6.71
C THR A 55 -2.13 9.34 5.23
N ALA A 56 -1.04 8.67 4.86
CA ALA A 56 -0.73 8.31 3.49
C ALA A 56 0.09 7.02 3.46
N VAL A 57 -0.17 6.20 2.44
CA VAL A 57 0.60 5.01 2.10
C VAL A 57 0.75 5.04 0.59
N ASP A 58 1.98 5.18 0.09
CA ASP A 58 2.34 5.06 -1.33
C ASP A 58 3.23 3.84 -1.49
N PHE A 59 2.72 2.78 -2.09
CA PHE A 59 3.43 1.52 -2.30
C PHE A 59 3.74 1.34 -3.78
N LYS A 60 5.01 1.16 -4.11
CA LYS A 60 5.50 0.96 -5.47
C LYS A 60 6.33 -0.31 -5.52
N SER A 61 6.07 -1.13 -6.52
CA SER A 61 6.89 -2.30 -6.81
C SER A 61 7.56 -2.15 -8.17
N TYR A 62 8.73 -2.75 -8.31
CA TYR A 62 9.60 -2.60 -9.46
C TYR A 62 10.02 -3.99 -9.95
N GLU A 63 10.09 -4.14 -11.26
CA GLU A 63 10.76 -5.25 -11.90
C GLU A 63 12.27 -5.10 -11.75
N LYS A 64 13.00 -6.21 -11.85
CA LYS A 64 14.46 -6.19 -11.96
C LYS A 64 14.93 -5.13 -12.96
N GLY A 65 15.88 -4.30 -12.53
CA GLY A 65 16.40 -3.18 -13.34
C GLY A 65 15.62 -1.87 -13.16
N GLY A 66 14.64 -1.82 -12.24
CA GLY A 66 14.01 -0.59 -11.77
C GLY A 66 12.82 -0.12 -12.60
N LYS A 67 12.26 -0.97 -13.47
CA LYS A 67 11.03 -0.64 -14.19
C LYS A 67 9.85 -0.71 -13.22
N LEU A 68 9.09 0.37 -13.09
CA LEU A 68 7.90 0.40 -12.26
C LEU A 68 6.85 -0.62 -12.76
N LYS A 69 6.26 -1.37 -11.83
CA LYS A 69 5.06 -2.16 -12.07
C LYS A 69 3.86 -1.23 -11.96
N ASP A 70 3.34 -0.81 -13.11
CA ASP A 70 2.20 0.10 -13.22
C ASP A 70 1.07 -0.54 -14.05
N ALA A 71 0.18 0.28 -14.63
CA ALA A 71 -0.91 -0.19 -15.48
C ALA A 71 -0.44 -0.96 -16.73
N ASP A 72 0.83 -0.84 -17.13
CA ASP A 72 1.42 -1.59 -18.23
C ASP A 72 2.16 -2.86 -17.75
N TYR A 73 2.21 -3.13 -16.46
CA TYR A 73 2.77 -4.38 -15.95
C TYR A 73 2.04 -5.59 -16.55
N GLY A 74 2.82 -6.57 -17.03
CA GLY A 74 2.28 -7.70 -17.79
C GLY A 74 2.23 -7.49 -19.32
N LYS A 75 2.49 -6.27 -19.80
CA LYS A 75 2.61 -5.97 -21.24
C LYS A 75 4.07 -6.06 -21.68
N GLN A 76 4.26 -6.47 -22.93
CA GLN A 76 5.54 -6.41 -23.63
C GLN A 76 5.41 -5.42 -24.79
N ASP A 77 6.29 -4.42 -24.84
CA ASP A 77 6.26 -3.36 -25.86
C ASP A 77 4.88 -2.67 -25.99
N GLY A 78 4.21 -2.46 -24.86
CA GLY A 78 2.87 -1.86 -24.78
C GLY A 78 1.73 -2.77 -25.24
N LYS A 79 1.99 -4.05 -25.54
CA LYS A 79 0.99 -5.03 -25.98
C LYS A 79 0.89 -6.19 -25.00
N ILE A 80 -0.33 -6.73 -24.88
CA ILE A 80 -0.54 -7.97 -24.14
C ILE A 80 -0.02 -9.12 -25.01
N ALA A 81 1.21 -9.55 -24.76
CA ALA A 81 1.83 -10.69 -25.46
C ALA A 81 1.37 -12.04 -24.89
N ASN A 82 1.03 -12.07 -23.59
CA ASN A 82 0.51 -13.25 -22.90
C ASN A 82 -0.64 -12.83 -21.97
N GLN A 83 -1.85 -13.27 -22.28
CA GLN A 83 -3.06 -12.89 -21.55
C GLN A 83 -3.06 -13.41 -20.11
N ASP A 84 -2.60 -14.64 -19.88
CA ASP A 84 -2.58 -15.23 -18.54
C ASP A 84 -1.58 -14.52 -17.63
N TYR A 85 -0.40 -14.18 -18.17
CA TYR A 85 0.60 -13.39 -17.45
C TYR A 85 0.07 -11.99 -17.15
N TYR A 86 -0.53 -11.33 -18.13
CA TYR A 86 -1.15 -10.02 -17.93
C TYR A 86 -2.23 -10.06 -16.86
N ASN A 87 -3.13 -11.05 -16.89
CA ASN A 87 -4.17 -11.19 -15.88
C ASN A 87 -3.59 -11.36 -14.46
N LYS A 88 -2.53 -12.17 -14.31
CA LYS A 88 -1.83 -12.33 -13.03
C LYS A 88 -1.15 -11.03 -12.58
N ALA A 89 -0.51 -10.32 -13.50
CA ALA A 89 0.12 -9.03 -13.23
C ALA A 89 -0.90 -8.00 -12.72
N GLN A 90 -2.05 -7.89 -13.40
CA GLN A 90 -3.11 -6.97 -13.00
C GLN A 90 -3.77 -7.37 -11.67
N ALA A 91 -3.98 -8.67 -11.43
CA ALA A 91 -4.50 -9.15 -10.15
C ALA A 91 -3.56 -8.82 -8.97
N ALA A 92 -2.25 -8.93 -9.18
CA ALA A 92 -1.27 -8.54 -8.15
C ALA A 92 -1.30 -7.02 -7.88
N MET A 93 -1.47 -6.18 -8.91
CA MET A 93 -1.63 -4.73 -8.75
C MET A 93 -2.91 -4.36 -7.99
N GLU A 94 -4.02 -5.02 -8.31
CA GLU A 94 -5.30 -4.83 -7.60
C GLU A 94 -5.19 -5.24 -6.13
N ALA A 95 -4.56 -6.38 -5.85
CA ALA A 95 -4.32 -6.84 -4.47
C ALA A 95 -3.43 -5.86 -3.69
N ALA A 96 -2.34 -5.36 -4.30
CA ALA A 96 -1.46 -4.38 -3.67
C ALA A 96 -2.19 -3.07 -3.32
N GLU A 97 -3.08 -2.60 -4.20
CA GLU A 97 -3.94 -1.45 -3.92
C GLU A 97 -4.91 -1.74 -2.76
N GLY A 98 -5.49 -2.94 -2.72
CA GLY A 98 -6.33 -3.41 -1.60
C GLY A 98 -5.59 -3.40 -0.26
N TYR A 99 -4.35 -3.90 -0.22
CA TYR A 99 -3.52 -3.90 1.00
C TYR A 99 -3.24 -2.48 1.49
N ARG A 100 -2.85 -1.60 0.56
CA ARG A 100 -2.59 -0.17 0.83
C ARG A 100 -3.82 0.52 1.41
N GLN A 101 -4.99 0.34 0.79
CA GLN A 101 -6.24 0.92 1.27
C GLN A 101 -6.62 0.38 2.64
N LYS A 102 -6.51 -0.94 2.84
CA LYS A 102 -6.86 -1.57 4.11
C LYS A 102 -5.98 -1.05 5.24
N PHE A 103 -4.67 -1.00 5.04
CA PHE A 103 -3.73 -0.47 6.02
C PHE A 103 -3.95 1.03 6.28
N LEU A 104 -4.23 1.82 5.24
CA LEU A 104 -4.54 3.24 5.41
C LEU A 104 -5.81 3.47 6.22
N GLU A 105 -6.83 2.63 6.04
CA GLU A 105 -8.09 2.69 6.78
C GLU A 105 -7.90 2.29 8.26
N THR A 106 -7.22 1.18 8.50
CA THR A 106 -7.16 0.58 9.83
C THR A 106 -5.99 1.06 10.65
N GLY A 107 -4.87 1.44 10.02
CA GLY A 107 -3.58 1.61 10.68
C GLY A 107 -3.01 0.31 11.27
N ASP A 108 -3.60 -0.83 10.95
CA ASP A 108 -3.25 -2.14 11.51
C ASP A 108 -2.82 -3.08 10.39
N LEU A 109 -1.53 -3.42 10.37
CA LEU A 109 -0.96 -4.32 9.38
C LEU A 109 -1.50 -5.75 9.53
N GLY A 110 -1.91 -6.15 10.74
CA GLY A 110 -2.55 -7.45 10.99
C GLY A 110 -3.98 -7.55 10.45
N ALA A 111 -4.60 -6.42 10.09
CA ALA A 111 -5.90 -6.38 9.43
C ALA A 111 -5.81 -6.49 7.89
N VAL A 112 -4.59 -6.53 7.35
CA VAL A 112 -4.33 -6.77 5.92
C VAL A 112 -4.26 -8.27 5.71
N GLU A 113 -5.13 -8.80 4.85
CA GLU A 113 -5.21 -10.24 4.58
C GLU A 113 -4.61 -10.57 3.21
N ALA A 114 -3.89 -11.67 3.11
CA ALA A 114 -3.31 -12.12 1.84
C ALA A 114 -4.40 -12.52 0.84
N VAL A 115 -4.29 -12.04 -0.40
CA VAL A 115 -5.14 -12.46 -1.53
C VAL A 115 -4.50 -13.65 -2.24
N SER A 116 -5.29 -14.67 -2.55
CA SER A 116 -4.84 -15.84 -3.29
C SER A 116 -4.25 -15.44 -4.65
N GLY A 117 -3.05 -15.93 -4.96
CA GLY A 117 -2.32 -15.57 -6.19
C GLY A 117 -1.53 -14.26 -6.11
N ALA A 118 -1.55 -13.57 -4.96
CA ALA A 118 -0.85 -12.30 -4.73
C ALA A 118 0.11 -12.36 -3.52
N THR A 119 0.63 -13.55 -3.20
CA THR A 119 1.52 -13.79 -2.05
C THR A 119 2.77 -12.91 -2.09
N LEU A 120 3.46 -12.83 -3.24
CA LEU A 120 4.65 -11.99 -3.38
C LEU A 120 4.36 -10.51 -3.06
N SER A 121 3.29 -9.95 -3.62
CA SER A 121 2.91 -8.56 -3.35
C SER A 121 2.47 -8.34 -1.89
N TYR A 122 1.90 -9.36 -1.25
CA TYR A 122 1.52 -9.30 0.16
C TYR A 122 2.75 -9.27 1.07
N ASP A 123 3.70 -10.18 0.81
CA ASP A 123 4.94 -10.27 1.59
C ASP A 123 5.75 -8.97 1.43
N GLN A 124 5.92 -8.49 0.19
CA GLN A 124 6.59 -7.21 -0.07
C GLN A 124 5.88 -6.03 0.58
N PHE A 125 4.55 -5.96 0.52
CA PHE A 125 3.80 -4.88 1.16
C PHE A 125 4.00 -4.88 2.68
N THR A 126 3.83 -6.04 3.32
CA THR A 126 3.93 -6.15 4.78
C THR A 126 5.35 -5.90 5.28
N GLU A 127 6.37 -6.43 4.60
CA GLU A 127 7.78 -6.19 4.92
C GLU A 127 8.16 -4.71 4.76
N CYS A 128 7.82 -4.10 3.62
CA CYS A 128 8.12 -2.69 3.37
C CYS A 128 7.45 -1.78 4.43
N VAL A 129 6.18 -2.06 4.80
CA VAL A 129 5.48 -1.30 5.84
C VAL A 129 6.12 -1.49 7.21
N ASP A 130 6.48 -2.72 7.57
CA ASP A 130 7.15 -3.01 8.85
C ASP A 130 8.48 -2.28 9.00
N ILE A 131 9.28 -2.22 7.92
CA ILE A 131 10.53 -1.45 7.87
C ILE A 131 10.25 0.05 8.06
N ALA A 132 9.21 0.58 7.42
CA ALA A 132 8.84 2.00 7.57
C ALA A 132 8.37 2.32 9.00
N LEU A 133 7.55 1.46 9.60
CA LEU A 133 7.08 1.59 10.98
C LEU A 133 8.24 1.49 11.99
N SER A 134 9.17 0.56 11.79
CA SER A 134 10.37 0.40 12.61
C SER A 134 11.23 1.68 12.63
N LYS A 135 11.32 2.39 11.50
CA LYS A 135 12.01 3.69 11.42
C LYS A 135 11.26 4.82 12.13
N ALA A 136 9.95 4.67 12.32
CA ALA A 136 9.10 5.64 12.98
C ALA A 136 9.01 5.44 14.50
N GLU A 137 9.47 4.31 15.04
CA GLU A 137 9.43 4.03 16.48
C GLU A 137 10.09 5.17 17.28
N ALA A 138 9.35 5.67 18.27
CA ALA A 138 9.86 6.65 19.22
C ALA A 138 10.98 6.02 20.05
N LYS A 139 12.10 6.75 20.15
CA LYS A 139 13.26 6.37 20.97
C LYS A 139 13.11 6.82 22.42
#